data_AF-A0A9E3AWN8-F1
#
_entry.id   AF-A0A9E3AWN8-F1
#
_cell.length_a   1.000
_cell.length_b   1.000
_cell.length_c   1.000
_cell.angle_alpha   90.00
_cell.angle_beta   90.00
_cell.angle_gamma   90.00
#
_symmetry.space_group_name_H-M   'P 1'
#
loop_
_entity.id
_entity.type
_entity.pdbx_description
1 polymer ?
#
loop_
_entity_poly.entity_id
_entity_poly.type
_entity_poly.pdbx_seq_one_letter_code
_entity_poly.pdbx_strand_id
1 'polypeptide(L)'
;LSRLRHAPAVHIEEPDDELLRMVVVKLFVDRQLVVDAGVVDTILTHAERTFAGARQAVESLDRHSLATQRRITRALAREVLREEGSSE
;
A
#
# COMPACT_ATOMS: atom_id res chain seq x y z
N LEU A 1 24.36 -24.68 -6.90
CA LEU A 1 23.96 -23.55 -7.79
C LEU A 1 23.74 -23.94 -9.28
N SER A 2 23.90 -25.20 -9.71
CA SER A 2 23.85 -25.57 -11.13
C SER A 2 22.44 -25.51 -11.78
N ARG A 3 21.39 -26.05 -11.13
CA ARG A 3 20.03 -26.08 -11.70
C ARG A 3 19.39 -24.69 -11.86
N LEU A 4 19.65 -23.77 -10.93
CA LEU A 4 19.15 -22.39 -11.00
C LEU A 4 19.71 -21.59 -12.20
N ARG A 5 20.91 -21.93 -12.68
CA ARG A 5 21.56 -21.23 -13.81
C ARG A 5 21.06 -21.70 -15.19
N HIS A 6 20.31 -22.80 -15.26
CA HIS A 6 19.71 -23.28 -16.52
C HIS A 6 18.22 -22.94 -16.63
N ALA A 7 17.60 -22.44 -15.56
CA ALA A 7 16.23 -21.96 -15.63
C ALA A 7 16.19 -20.59 -16.33
N PRO A 8 15.16 -20.30 -17.16
CA PRO A 8 14.92 -18.96 -17.66
C PRO A 8 14.78 -17.98 -16.50
N ALA A 9 15.62 -16.96 -16.45
CA ALA A 9 15.54 -15.90 -15.46
C ALA A 9 14.74 -14.74 -16.04
N VAL A 10 13.68 -14.33 -15.34
CA VAL A 10 12.92 -13.13 -15.63
C VAL A 10 13.02 -12.23 -14.41
N HIS A 11 13.41 -10.98 -14.62
CA HIS A 11 13.45 -9.98 -13.57
C HIS A 11 12.09 -9.25 -13.53
N ILE A 12 11.59 -9.00 -12.33
CA ILE A 12 10.43 -8.15 -12.11
C ILE A 12 10.98 -6.79 -11.70
N GLU A 13 10.68 -5.78 -12.50
CA GLU A 13 11.10 -4.40 -12.25
C GLU A 13 10.26 -3.79 -11.11
N GLU A 14 10.72 -2.64 -10.62
CA GLU A 14 9.94 -1.83 -9.70
C GLU A 14 8.61 -1.39 -10.34
N PRO A 15 7.52 -1.29 -9.57
CA PRO A 15 6.25 -0.89 -10.13
C PRO A 15 6.26 0.58 -10.56
N ASP A 16 5.57 0.88 -11.66
CA ASP A 16 5.20 2.24 -11.97
C ASP A 16 4.06 2.75 -11.07
N ASP A 17 3.82 4.06 -11.09
CA ASP A 17 2.83 4.71 -10.24
C ASP A 17 1.39 4.24 -10.55
N GLU A 18 1.09 3.84 -11.79
CA GLU A 18 -0.25 3.37 -12.19
C GLU A 18 -0.50 1.96 -11.68
N LEU A 19 0.50 1.07 -11.77
CA LEU A 19 0.47 -0.25 -11.18
C LEU A 19 0.33 -0.16 -9.66
N LEU A 20 1.07 0.74 -8.99
CA LEU A 20 0.92 0.97 -7.56
C LEU A 20 -0.50 1.43 -7.20
N ARG A 21 -1.07 2.37 -7.97
CA ARG A 21 -2.47 2.81 -7.77
C ARG A 21 -3.42 1.62 -7.82
N MET A 22 -3.33 0.78 -8.84
CA MET A 22 -4.19 -0.39 -9.01
C MET A 22 -3.98 -1.42 -7.90
N VAL A 23 -2.74 -1.64 -7.48
CA VAL A 23 -2.42 -2.54 -6.37
C VAL A 23 -3.03 -2.03 -5.06
N VAL A 24 -2.92 -0.73 -4.75
CA VAL A 24 -3.53 -0.15 -3.54
C VAL A 24 -5.05 -0.33 -3.55
N VAL A 25 -5.72 -0.03 -4.67
CA VAL A 25 -7.16 -0.27 -4.81
C VAL A 25 -7.49 -1.75 -4.58
N LYS A 26 -6.74 -2.65 -5.22
CA LYS A 26 -6.93 -4.10 -5.08
C LYS A 26 -6.74 -4.57 -3.65
N LEU A 27 -5.74 -4.05 -2.93
CA LEU A 27 -5.48 -4.39 -1.53
C LEU A 27 -6.63 -4.00 -0.59
N PHE A 28 -7.33 -2.89 -0.87
CA PHE A 28 -8.55 -2.54 -0.15
C PHE A 28 -9.72 -3.45 -0.52
N VAL A 29 -9.90 -3.74 -1.81
CA VAL A 29 -10.97 -4.62 -2.31
C VAL A 29 -10.84 -6.04 -1.73
N ASP A 30 -9.63 -6.59 -1.65
CA ASP A 30 -9.37 -7.89 -1.02
C ASP A 30 -9.80 -7.93 0.46
N ARG A 31 -9.76 -6.78 1.13
CA ARG A 31 -10.22 -6.57 2.51
C ARG A 31 -11.69 -6.18 2.58
N GLN A 32 -12.41 -6.21 1.46
CA GLN A 32 -13.81 -5.81 1.32
C GLN A 32 -14.06 -4.34 1.68
N LEU A 33 -13.04 -3.49 1.52
CA LEU A 33 -13.10 -2.06 1.80
C LEU A 33 -13.22 -1.29 0.48
N VAL A 34 -14.18 -0.37 0.40
CA VAL A 34 -14.29 0.61 -0.68
C VAL A 34 -13.83 1.94 -0.12
N VAL A 35 -12.82 2.54 -0.74
CA VAL A 35 -12.23 3.82 -0.34
C VAL A 35 -12.31 4.84 -1.46
N ASP A 36 -12.42 6.12 -1.10
CA ASP A 36 -12.37 7.21 -2.07
C ASP A 36 -10.99 7.33 -2.72
N ALA A 37 -10.94 7.78 -3.97
CA ALA A 37 -9.70 8.00 -4.71
C ALA A 37 -8.68 8.86 -3.94
N GLY A 38 -9.15 9.83 -3.15
CA GLY A 38 -8.28 10.67 -2.32
C GLY A 38 -7.50 9.93 -1.23
N VAL A 39 -7.97 8.76 -0.78
CA VAL A 39 -7.21 7.87 0.12
C VAL A 39 -6.04 7.25 -0.63
N VAL A 40 -6.31 6.72 -1.82
CA VAL A 40 -5.30 6.12 -2.71
C VAL A 40 -4.23 7.14 -3.05
N ASP A 41 -4.61 8.36 -3.44
CA ASP A 41 -3.67 9.45 -3.75
C ASP A 41 -2.78 9.78 -2.53
N THR A 42 -3.36 9.72 -1.33
CA THR A 42 -2.63 10.01 -0.09
C THR A 42 -1.58 8.92 0.17
N ILE A 43 -1.94 7.65 -0.01
CA ILE A 43 -0.98 6.54 0.13
C ILE A 43 0.16 6.69 -0.87
N LEU A 44 -0.14 6.92 -2.16
CA LEU A 44 0.89 7.07 -3.20
C LEU A 44 1.83 8.27 -2.98
N THR A 45 1.37 9.28 -2.24
CA THR A 45 2.18 10.47 -1.92
C THR A 45 3.11 10.24 -0.72
N HIS A 46 2.74 9.40 0.24
CA HIS A 46 3.44 9.30 1.54
C HIS A 46 4.06 7.94 1.82
N ALA A 47 3.57 6.86 1.21
CA ALA A 47 4.15 5.53 1.36
C ALA A 47 5.37 5.36 0.45
N GLU A 48 6.23 4.39 0.78
CA GLU A 48 7.27 3.95 -0.13
C GLU A 48 6.67 3.46 -1.45
N ARG A 49 7.33 3.80 -2.56
CA ARG A 49 6.94 3.39 -3.92
C ARG A 49 7.33 1.95 -4.24
N THR A 50 6.95 1.03 -3.36
CA THR A 50 7.19 -0.41 -3.47
C THR A 50 5.91 -1.18 -3.17
N PHE A 51 5.82 -2.43 -3.64
CA PHE A 51 4.69 -3.30 -3.27
C PHE A 51 4.61 -3.57 -1.77
N ALA A 52 5.76 -3.55 -1.07
CA ALA A 52 5.81 -3.72 0.38
C ALA A 52 5.24 -2.49 1.10
N GLY A 53 5.69 -1.29 0.72
CA GLY A 53 5.19 -0.03 1.26
C GLY A 53 3.69 0.16 1.06
N ALA A 54 3.19 -0.13 -0.15
CA ALA A 54 1.76 -0.09 -0.44
C ALA A 54 0.95 -1.03 0.47
N ARG A 55 1.45 -2.25 0.73
CA ARG A 55 0.80 -3.22 1.61
C ARG A 55 0.80 -2.74 3.07
N GLN A 56 1.94 -2.27 3.55
CA GLN A 56 2.09 -1.77 4.92
C GLN A 56 1.14 -0.59 5.17
N ALA A 57 1.11 0.40 4.26
CA ALA A 57 0.21 1.53 4.36
C ALA A 57 -1.27 1.10 4.46
N VAL A 58 -1.72 0.17 3.61
CA VAL A 58 -3.10 -0.34 3.66
C VAL A 58 -3.38 -1.09 4.97
N GLU A 59 -2.44 -1.93 5.43
CA GLU A 59 -2.59 -2.68 6.68
C GLU A 59 -2.66 -1.79 7.91
N SER A 60 -1.87 -0.73 7.96
CA SER A 60 -1.88 0.23 9.06
C SER A 60 -3.18 1.03 9.09
N LEU A 61 -3.69 1.46 7.92
CA LEU A 61 -4.97 2.14 7.83
C LEU A 61 -6.15 1.26 8.24
N ASP A 62 -6.17 0.02 7.77
CA ASP A 62 -7.21 -0.96 8.14
C ASP A 62 -7.20 -1.23 9.65
N ARG A 63 -6.02 -1.52 10.21
CA ARG A 63 -5.85 -1.75 11.65
C ARG A 63 -6.29 -0.56 12.49
N HIS A 64 -5.89 0.65 12.10
CA HIS A 64 -6.26 1.87 12.83
C HIS A 64 -7.76 2.18 12.70
N SER A 65 -8.34 1.99 11.51
CA SER A 65 -9.79 2.11 11.27
C SER A 65 -10.59 1.17 12.16
N LEU A 66 -10.17 -0.11 12.25
CA LEU A 66 -10.81 -1.10 13.12
C LEU A 66 -10.66 -0.74 14.60
N ALA A 67 -9.46 -0.35 15.04
CA ALA A 67 -9.18 0.01 16.43
C ALA A 67 -9.96 1.24 16.92
N THR A 68 -10.16 2.22 16.03
CA THR A 68 -10.86 3.47 16.36
C THR A 68 -12.33 3.48 15.96
N GLN A 69 -12.79 2.43 15.27
CA GLN A 69 -14.12 2.34 14.65
C GLN A 69 -14.45 3.53 13.72
N ARG A 70 -13.43 4.15 13.11
CA ARG A 70 -13.57 5.27 12.17
C ARG A 70 -13.46 4.76 10.74
N ARG A 71 -14.27 5.30 9.83
CA ARG A 71 -14.12 4.99 8.40
C ARG A 71 -12.76 5.47 7.88
N ILE A 72 -12.18 4.71 6.96
CA ILE A 72 -10.99 5.12 6.21
C ILE A 72 -11.35 6.29 5.31
N THR A 73 -10.76 7.45 5.60
CA THR A 73 -10.95 8.69 4.83
C THR A 73 -9.58 9.29 4.50
N ARG A 74 -9.54 10.25 3.58
CA ARG A 74 -8.32 10.98 3.24
C ARG A 74 -7.68 11.66 4.46
N ALA A 75 -8.49 12.11 5.42
CA ALA A 75 -8.00 12.71 6.66
C ALA A 75 -7.30 11.68 7.55
N LEU A 76 -7.95 10.53 7.78
CA LEU A 76 -7.36 9.43 8.54
C LEU A 76 -6.07 8.91 7.87
N ALA A 77 -6.06 8.83 6.54
CA ALA A 77 -4.89 8.39 5.80
C ALA A 77 -3.68 9.29 6.06
N ARG A 78 -3.88 10.61 6.09
CA ARG A 78 -2.81 11.56 6.41
C ARG A 78 -2.37 11.52 7.87
N GLU A 79 -3.30 11.27 8.78
CA GLU A 79 -3.02 11.12 10.21
C GLU A 79 -2.07 9.94 10.42
N VAL A 80 -2.50 8.74 10.02
CA VAL A 80 -1.74 7.49 10.21
C VAL A 80 -0.39 7.50 9.48
N LEU A 81 -0.35 7.89 8.20
CA LEU A 81 0.89 7.80 7.41
C LEU A 81 1.95 8.83 7.82
N ARG A 82 1.57 9.93 8.50
CA ARG A 82 2.54 10.88 9.05
C ARG A 82 3.17 10.37 10.36
N GLU A 83 2.39 9.67 11.16
CA GLU A 83 2.87 9.07 12.41
C GLU A 83 3.88 7.94 12.12
N GLU A 84 3.65 7.14 11.07
CA GLU A 84 4.58 6.10 10.63
C GLU A 84 5.92 6.68 10.14
N GLY A 85 5.89 7.73 9.30
CA GLY A 85 7.11 8.41 8.85
C GLY A 85 7.83 9.23 9.92
N SER A 86 7.25 9.37 11.13
CA SER A 86 7.91 9.98 12.29
C SER A 86 8.51 8.94 13.25
N SER A 87 8.26 7.64 13.00
CA SER A 87 8.68 6.52 13.83
C SER A 87 9.92 5.79 13.30
N GLU A 88 10.55 6.32 12.23
CA GLU A 88 11.86 5.90 11.69
C GLU A 88 12.96 6.91 12.02
#